data_AF-A0A1S2LHC0-F1
#
_entry.id   AF-A0A1S2LHC0-F1
#
_cell.length_a   1.000
_cell.length_b   1.000
_cell.length_c   1.000
_cell.angle_alpha   90.00
_cell.angle_beta   90.00
_cell.angle_gamma   90.00
#
_symmetry.space_group_name_H-M   'P 1'
#
loop_
_entity.id
_entity.type
_entity.pdbx_description
1 polymer ?
#
loop_
_entity_poly.entity_id
_entity_poly.type
_entity_poly.pdbx_seq_one_letter_code
_entity_poly.pdbx_strand_id
1 'polypeptide(L)' 'MKKIKIPLISIIITYILTNLLFKIIGFDFIVFHEKFNIFNFFIDFGTWLFVFVIVYFSLKKFLK' A
#
# COMPACT_ATOMS: atom_id res chain seq x y z
N MET A 1 19.97 -3.69 -20.37
CA MET A 1 19.01 -3.01 -19.47
C MET A 1 18.27 -4.06 -18.64
N LYS A 2 18.51 -4.14 -17.33
CA LYS A 2 17.78 -5.07 -16.45
C LYS A 2 16.29 -4.75 -16.57
N LYS A 3 15.44 -5.75 -16.88
CA LYS A 3 13.99 -5.63 -16.84
C LYS A 3 13.57 -5.39 -15.38
N ILE A 4 13.58 -4.13 -14.97
CA ILE A 4 13.09 -3.72 -13.65
C ILE A 4 11.64 -4.21 -13.56
N LYS A 5 11.36 -5.11 -12.61
CA LYS A 5 9.99 -5.59 -12.37
C LYS A 5 9.22 -4.47 -11.65
N ILE A 6 8.78 -3.46 -12.41
CA ILE A 6 7.93 -2.35 -11.96
C ILE A 6 6.83 -2.82 -10.98
N PRO A 7 6.06 -3.90 -11.25
CA PRO A 7 5.04 -4.35 -10.29
C PRO A 7 5.62 -4.77 -8.94
N LEU A 8 6.79 -5.41 -8.92
CA LEU A 8 7.40 -5.90 -7.68
C LEU A 8 7.92 -4.74 -6.81
N ILE A 9 8.52 -3.73 -7.45
CA ILE A 9 8.94 -2.50 -6.77
C ILE A 9 7.73 -1.71 -6.27
N SER A 10 6.66 -1.65 -7.06
CA SER A 10 5.42 -0.98 -6.68
C SER A 10 4.86 -1.57 -5.38
N ILE A 11 4.84 -2.90 -5.24
CA ILE A 11 4.38 -3.57 -4.02
C ILE A 11 5.22 -3.16 -2.80
N ILE A 12 6.55 -3.18 -2.92
CA ILE A 12 7.47 -2.83 -1.82
C ILE A 12 7.26 -1.38 -1.38
N ILE A 13 7.21 -0.45 -2.33
CA ILE A 13 7.04 0.98 -2.03
C ILE A 13 5.65 1.23 -1.45
N THR A 14 4.62 0.58 -1.98
CA THR A 14 3.24 0.67 -1.44
C THR A 14 3.23 0.22 0.00
N TYR A 15 3.80 -0.94 0.33
CA TYR A 15 3.84 -1.43 1.71
C TYR A 15 4.48 -0.43 2.67
N ILE A 16 5.62 0.16 2.29
CA ILE A 16 6.31 1.17 3.11
C ILE A 16 5.43 2.41 3.29
N LEU A 17 4.84 2.94 2.21
CA LEU A 17 4.01 4.14 2.25
C LEU A 17 2.72 3.94 3.03
N THR A 18 2.02 2.84 2.82
CA THR A 18 0.77 2.54 3.53
C THR A 18 1.03 2.38 5.03
N ASN A 19 2.13 1.71 5.42
CA ASN A 19 2.50 1.59 6.84
C ASN A 19 2.88 2.95 7.46
N LEU A 20 3.57 3.82 6.70
CA LEU A 20 3.83 5.20 7.15
C LEU A 20 2.54 6.00 7.30
N LEU A 21 1.61 5.90 6.34
CA LEU A 21 0.32 6.58 6.42
C LEU A 21 -0.46 6.14 7.66
N PHE A 22 -0.58 4.83 7.90
CA PHE A 22 -1.27 4.30 9.08
C PHE A 22 -0.65 4.76 10.40
N LYS A 23 0.69 4.81 10.48
CA LYS A 23 1.36 5.39 11.65
C LYS A 23 1.04 6.86 11.87
N ILE A 24 0.93 7.66 10.80
CA ILE A 24 0.59 9.09 10.90
C ILE A 24 -0.84 9.28 11.38
N ILE A 25 -1.78 8.45 10.91
CA ILE A 25 -3.20 8.57 11.28
C ILE A 25 -3.55 7.81 12.58
N GLY A 26 -2.58 7.14 13.21
CA GLY A 26 -2.80 6.33 14.42
C GLY A 26 -3.69 5.11 14.20
N PHE A 27 -3.69 4.56 12.97
CA PHE A 27 -4.52 3.43 12.60
C PHE A 27 -3.77 2.11 12.84
N ASP A 28 -3.89 1.58 14.06
CA ASP A 28 -3.31 0.30 14.47
C ASP A 28 -4.29 -0.86 14.23
N PHE A 29 -4.60 -1.15 12.95
CA PHE A 29 -5.42 -2.31 12.65
C PHE A 29 -4.59 -3.59 12.58
N ILE A 30 -4.77 -4.47 13.57
CA ILE A 30 -4.20 -5.80 13.57
C ILE A 30 -5.31 -6.80 13.24
N VAL A 31 -5.35 -7.24 11.98
CA VAL A 31 -6.37 -8.15 11.40
C VAL A 31 -6.68 -9.37 12.28
N PHE A 32 -5.70 -9.86 13.03
CA PHE A 32 -5.78 -11.10 13.81
C PHE A 32 -5.90 -10.92 15.33
N HIS A 33 -5.85 -9.70 15.86
CA HIS A 33 -5.90 -9.44 17.30
C HIS A 33 -7.23 -8.83 17.77
N GLU A 34 -7.91 -8.08 16.93
CA GLU A 34 -9.22 -7.49 17.26
C GLU A 34 -10.39 -8.32 16.70
N LYS A 35 -11.58 -8.14 17.27
CA LYS A 35 -12.82 -8.64 16.66
C LYS A 35 -12.88 -8.12 15.23
N PHE A 36 -12.89 -9.04 14.26
CA PHE A 36 -12.84 -8.71 12.85
C PHE A 36 -13.87 -7.62 12.51
N ASN A 37 -13.36 -6.42 12.19
CA ASN A 37 -14.18 -5.27 11.83
C ASN A 37 -14.09 -5.07 10.31
N ILE A 38 -15.18 -5.40 9.61
CA ILE A 38 -15.27 -5.30 8.15
C ILE A 38 -14.95 -3.88 7.65
N PHE A 39 -15.32 -2.84 8.42
CA PHE A 39 -15.06 -1.45 8.06
C PHE A 39 -13.57 -1.13 8.08
N ASN A 40 -12.87 -1.57 9.13
CA ASN A 40 -11.42 -1.40 9.25
C ASN A 40 -10.67 -2.16 8.15
N PHE A 41 -11.16 -3.35 7.77
CA PHE A 41 -10.62 -4.10 6.64
C PHE A 41 -10.76 -3.33 5.31
N PHE A 42 -11.93 -2.73 5.05
CA PHE A 42 -12.12 -1.92 3.84
C PHE A 42 -11.25 -0.67 3.82
N ILE A 43 -11.04 -0.02 4.97
CA ILE A 43 -10.12 1.12 5.08
C ILE A 43 -8.69 0.67 4.79
N ASP A 44 -8.25 -0.42 5.41
CA ASP A 44 -6.90 -0.97 5.25
C ASP A 44 -6.63 -1.34 3.78
N PHE A 45 -7.45 -2.24 3.24
CA PHE A 45 -7.34 -2.71 1.86
C PHE A 45 -7.53 -1.59 0.84
N GLY A 46 -8.49 -0.69 1.08
CA GLY A 46 -8.77 0.44 0.21
C GLY A 46 -7.61 1.44 0.16
N THR A 47 -7.02 1.76 1.32
CA THR A 47 -5.84 2.63 1.39
C THR A 47 -4.66 1.99 0.69
N TRP A 48 -4.42 0.69 0.92
CA TRP A 48 -3.35 -0.04 0.25
C TRP A 48 -3.50 -0.03 -1.29
N LEU A 49 -4.70 -0.32 -1.80
CA LEU A 49 -4.99 -0.27 -3.23
C LEU A 49 -4.80 1.14 -3.81
N PHE A 50 -5.28 2.17 -3.12
CA PHE A 50 -5.15 3.54 -3.56
C PHE A 50 -3.69 3.97 -3.68
N VAL A 51 -2.88 3.68 -2.66
CA VAL A 51 -1.44 3.94 -2.66
C VAL A 51 -0.75 3.14 -3.78
N PHE A 52 -1.12 1.87 -3.97
CA PHE A 52 -0.55 1.03 -5.02
C PHE A 52 -0.75 1.61 -6.41
N VAL A 53 -1.98 2.05 -6.71
CA VAL A 53 -2.31 2.68 -8.00
C VAL A 53 -1.44 3.91 -8.23
N ILE A 54 -1.32 4.80 -7.24
CA ILE A 54 -0.49 6.00 -7.32
C ILE A 54 0.98 5.65 -7.58
N VAL A 55 1.54 4.72 -6.80
CA VAL A 55 2.94 4.30 -6.91
C VAL A 55 3.20 3.66 -8.27
N TYR A 56 2.35 2.74 -8.71
CA TYR A 56 2.51 2.03 -9.97
C TYR A 56 2.50 3.00 -11.15
N PHE A 57 1.53 3.91 -11.22
CA PHE A 57 1.47 4.90 -12.30
C PHE A 57 2.64 5.87 -12.25
N SER A 58 3.10 6.27 -11.06
CA SER A 58 4.28 7.12 -10.91
C SER A 58 5.52 6.42 -11.42
N LEU A 59 5.81 5.21 -10.95
CA LEU A 59 6.97 4.42 -11.40
C LEU A 59 6.91 4.13 -12.90
N LYS A 60 5.72 3.82 -13.43
CA LYS A 60 5.53 3.61 -14.87
C LYS A 60 5.81 4.88 -15.68
N LYS A 61 5.55 6.07 -15.14
CA LYS A 61 5.85 7.34 -15.79
C LYS A 61 7.34 7.68 -15.73
N PHE A 62 8.03 7.38 -14.62
CA PHE A 62 9.45 7.71 -14.43
C PHE A 62 10.43 6.71 -15.06
N LEU A 63 10.07 5.42 -15.13
CA LEU A 63 10.91 4.34 -15.65
C LEU A 63 10.63 3.98 -17.12
N LYS A 64 9.71 4.70 -17.77
CA LYS A 64 9.42 4.59 -19.20
C LYS A 64 10.10 5.73 -19.94
#